data_AF-A0A6I5HGG1-F1
#
_entry.id   AF-A0A6I5HGG1-F1
#
_cell.length_a   1.000
_cell.length_b   1.000
_cell.length_c   1.000
_cell.angle_alpha   90.00
_cell.angle_beta   90.00
_cell.angle_gamma   90.00
#
_symmetry.space_group_name_H-M   'P 1'
#
loop_
_entity.id
_entity.type
_entity.pdbx_description
1 polymer ?
#
loop_
_entity_poly.entity_id
_entity_poly.type
_entity_poly.pdbx_seq_one_letter_code
_entity_poly.pdbx_strand_id
1 'polypeptide(L)'
;LRPPRRSALRPLRRSALRPLRRSALRPLRRSALRPARRPIVVVLVCAGLAVHVATQLHVVTRAVGSAGALQRARSRAVTELHRRGVRPPCLLTGHEAIPVAFAAGCASAATAGPNANTTASGITRTARRMPVAALVPAGSAPPAYARGWASAAVGSDLLYYVVPGTGS
;
A
#
# COMPACT_ATOMS: atom_id res chain seq x y z
N LEU A 1 31.04 -49.26 -103.82
CA LEU A 1 32.49 -49.06 -103.95
C LEU A 1 32.88 -47.72 -103.33
N ARG A 2 33.85 -47.76 -102.38
CA ARG A 2 34.76 -46.69 -101.88
C ARG A 2 34.19 -45.33 -101.38
N PRO A 3 34.94 -44.66 -100.46
CA PRO A 3 34.46 -43.78 -99.38
C PRO A 3 34.89 -42.31 -99.68
N PRO A 4 35.32 -41.41 -98.76
CA PRO A 4 35.14 -41.22 -97.31
C PRO A 4 34.71 -39.76 -96.96
N ARG A 5 34.54 -39.43 -95.66
CA ARG A 5 35.31 -38.31 -95.05
C ARG A 5 35.14 -38.28 -93.53
N ARG A 6 36.30 -38.35 -92.87
CA ARG A 6 36.54 -38.28 -91.44
C ARG A 6 36.15 -36.89 -90.92
N SER A 7 35.31 -36.84 -89.88
CA SER A 7 35.16 -35.65 -89.04
C SER A 7 35.86 -35.89 -87.70
N ALA A 8 36.62 -34.88 -87.32
CA ALA A 8 37.66 -34.91 -86.31
C ALA A 8 37.13 -35.16 -84.88
N LEU A 9 37.89 -35.97 -84.13
CA LEU A 9 37.83 -36.07 -82.68
C LEU A 9 38.26 -34.73 -82.06
N ARG A 10 37.35 -34.06 -81.33
CA ARG A 10 37.68 -33.01 -80.36
C ARG A 10 37.56 -33.59 -78.95
N PRO A 11 38.58 -33.43 -78.09
CA PRO A 11 38.58 -34.04 -76.77
C PRO A 11 37.61 -33.34 -75.82
N LEU A 12 36.92 -34.17 -75.03
CA LEU A 12 36.19 -33.81 -73.83
C LEU A 12 37.06 -32.95 -72.90
N ARG A 13 36.62 -31.72 -72.59
CA ARG A 13 37.14 -30.98 -71.44
C ARG A 13 36.05 -30.87 -70.37
N ARG A 14 36.36 -31.54 -69.27
CA ARG A 14 35.55 -31.81 -68.09
C ARG A 14 34.91 -30.56 -67.49
N SER A 15 33.66 -30.76 -67.09
CA SER A 15 32.88 -29.97 -66.16
C SER A 15 33.67 -29.57 -64.92
N ALA A 16 33.63 -28.27 -64.59
CA ALA A 16 33.86 -27.80 -63.23
C ALA A 16 32.62 -27.01 -62.82
N LEU A 17 31.80 -27.63 -61.98
CA LEU A 17 30.70 -26.98 -61.27
C LEU A 17 31.26 -25.76 -60.53
N ARG A 18 30.78 -24.57 -60.89
CA ARG A 18 31.04 -23.36 -60.10
C ARG A 18 30.37 -23.54 -58.74
N PRO A 19 31.09 -23.52 -57.61
CA PRO A 19 30.44 -23.44 -56.33
C PRO A 19 29.74 -22.08 -56.24
N LEU A 20 28.42 -22.12 -56.01
CA LEU A 20 27.65 -20.97 -55.53
C LEU A 20 28.32 -20.47 -54.25
N ARG A 21 29.10 -19.39 -54.37
CA ARG A 21 29.76 -18.72 -53.25
C ARG A 21 28.70 -17.99 -52.43
N ARG A 22 27.93 -18.74 -51.63
CA ARG A 22 27.20 -18.19 -50.48
C ARG A 22 28.26 -17.79 -49.46
N SER A 23 28.61 -16.52 -49.39
CA SER A 23 29.39 -16.00 -48.27
C SER A 23 29.03 -14.55 -48.01
N ALA A 24 28.19 -14.43 -46.98
CA ALA A 24 28.00 -13.30 -46.10
C ALA A 24 27.56 -11.98 -46.76
N LEU A 25 26.25 -11.70 -46.63
CA LEU A 25 25.86 -10.41 -46.07
C LEU A 25 26.73 -10.20 -44.82
N ARG A 26 27.84 -9.48 -44.94
CA ARG A 26 28.41 -8.79 -43.79
C ARG A 26 27.29 -7.86 -43.32
N PRO A 27 26.71 -8.02 -42.11
CA PRO A 27 26.04 -6.89 -41.51
C PRO A 27 27.12 -5.82 -41.30
N LEU A 28 27.26 -4.91 -42.26
CA LEU A 28 27.95 -3.66 -42.04
C LEU A 28 27.28 -3.00 -40.83
N ARG A 29 28.13 -2.61 -39.88
CA ARG A 29 27.83 -1.65 -38.81
C ARG A 29 26.81 -2.08 -37.76
N ARG A 30 27.20 -3.07 -36.96
CA ARG A 30 27.05 -2.91 -35.50
C ARG A 30 28.46 -2.98 -34.94
N SER A 31 29.04 -1.87 -34.45
CA SER A 31 29.97 -1.89 -33.30
C SER A 31 30.74 -0.59 -33.03
N ALA A 32 30.81 0.40 -33.92
CA ALA A 32 31.63 1.59 -33.61
C ALA A 32 30.97 2.64 -32.68
N LEU A 33 29.63 2.67 -32.55
CA LEU A 33 28.93 3.60 -31.63
C LEU A 33 28.64 3.02 -30.23
N ARG A 34 28.98 1.74 -29.99
CA ARG A 34 28.69 1.07 -28.71
C ARG A 34 29.62 1.45 -27.54
N PRO A 35 30.95 1.68 -27.71
CA PRO A 35 31.80 1.96 -26.55
C PRO A 35 31.54 3.34 -25.94
N ALA A 36 31.31 4.38 -26.74
CA ALA A 36 31.08 5.75 -26.25
C ALA A 36 29.69 5.97 -25.61
N ARG A 37 28.68 5.14 -25.92
CA ARG A 37 27.31 5.28 -25.37
C ARG A 37 27.10 4.54 -24.05
N ARG A 38 27.91 3.51 -23.77
CA ARG A 38 27.86 2.75 -22.51
C ARG A 38 27.97 3.63 -21.26
N PRO A 39 28.95 4.55 -21.13
CA PRO A 39 29.05 5.38 -19.93
C PRO A 39 27.80 6.24 -19.73
N ILE A 40 27.25 6.81 -20.81
CA ILE A 40 26.03 7.61 -20.76
C ILE A 40 24.83 6.78 -20.28
N VAL A 41 24.64 5.57 -20.81
CA VAL A 41 23.56 4.67 -20.39
C VAL A 41 23.71 4.30 -18.91
N VAL A 42 24.93 3.98 -18.46
CA VAL A 42 25.19 3.66 -17.06
C VAL A 42 24.84 4.85 -16.16
N VAL A 43 25.26 6.06 -16.51
CA VAL A 43 24.91 7.28 -15.75
C VAL A 43 23.40 7.48 -15.68
N LEU A 44 22.69 7.32 -16.79
CA LEU A 44 21.23 7.46 -16.81
C LEU A 44 20.52 6.40 -15.95
N VAL A 45 20.99 5.15 -15.99
CA VAL A 45 20.45 4.07 -15.15
C VAL A 45 20.73 4.37 -13.67
N CYS A 46 21.97 4.73 -13.31
CA CYS A 46 22.31 5.09 -11.93
C CYS A 46 21.50 6.30 -11.44
N ALA A 47 21.31 7.33 -12.28
CA ALA A 47 20.49 8.48 -11.95
C ALA A 47 19.01 8.09 -11.77
N GLY A 48 18.46 7.27 -12.67
CA GLY A 48 17.09 6.75 -12.55
C GLY A 48 16.88 5.92 -11.28
N LEU A 49 17.83 5.05 -10.95
CA LEU A 49 17.83 4.28 -9.71
C LEU A 49 17.92 5.18 -8.48
N ALA A 50 18.79 6.20 -8.50
CA ALA A 50 18.92 7.16 -7.41
C ALA A 50 17.60 7.93 -7.19
N VAL A 51 16.96 8.40 -8.26
CA VAL A 51 15.63 9.04 -8.18
C VAL A 51 14.59 8.08 -7.64
N HIS A 52 14.59 6.83 -8.09
CA HIS A 52 13.65 5.82 -7.60
C HIS A 52 13.84 5.57 -6.11
N VAL A 53 15.08 5.31 -5.65
CA VAL A 53 15.41 5.09 -4.25
C VAL A 53 15.06 6.31 -3.39
N ALA A 54 15.37 7.53 -3.85
CA ALA A 54 15.00 8.75 -3.13
C ALA A 54 13.48 8.89 -2.97
N THR A 55 12.73 8.60 -4.04
CA THR A 55 11.26 8.62 -4.02
C THR A 55 10.71 7.55 -3.07
N GLN A 56 11.23 6.32 -3.14
CA GLN A 56 10.85 5.23 -2.26
C GLN A 56 11.13 5.59 -0.79
N LEU A 57 12.32 6.13 -0.49
CA LEU A 57 12.68 6.54 0.86
C LEU A 57 11.75 7.65 1.37
N HIS A 58 11.40 8.60 0.52
CA HIS A 58 10.45 9.66 0.87
C HIS A 58 9.07 9.08 1.22
N VAL A 59 8.53 8.18 0.40
CA VAL A 59 7.24 7.53 0.65
C VAL A 59 7.28 6.71 1.94
N VAL A 60 8.31 5.89 2.13
CA VAL A 60 8.45 5.03 3.32
C VAL A 60 8.58 5.87 4.59
N THR A 61 9.44 6.89 4.60
CA THR A 61 9.62 7.74 5.78
C THR A 61 8.37 8.52 6.13
N ARG A 62 7.64 9.03 5.13
CA ARG A 62 6.34 9.65 5.36
C ARG A 62 5.31 8.67 5.91
N ALA A 63 5.20 7.48 5.32
CA ALA A 63 4.25 6.47 5.75
C ALA A 63 4.51 6.02 7.20
N VAL A 64 5.78 5.78 7.55
CA VAL A 64 6.20 5.43 8.93
C VAL A 64 5.90 6.57 9.89
N GLY A 65 6.19 7.82 9.51
CA GLY A 65 5.88 8.99 10.32
C GLY A 65 4.39 9.13 10.61
N SER A 66 3.54 8.99 9.58
CA SER A 66 2.08 9.03 9.73
C SER A 66 1.55 7.86 10.56
N ALA A 67 2.05 6.64 10.34
CA ALA A 67 1.63 5.46 11.09
C ALA A 67 2.00 5.58 12.57
N GLY A 68 3.20 6.09 12.88
CA GLY A 68 3.64 6.34 14.24
C GLY A 68 2.83 7.44 14.94
N ALA A 69 2.38 8.48 14.23
CA ALA A 69 1.49 9.49 14.79
C ALA A 69 0.12 8.90 15.17
N LEU A 70 -0.48 8.11 14.27
CA LEU A 70 -1.76 7.44 14.51
C LEU A 70 -1.67 6.44 15.68
N GLN A 71 -0.60 5.66 15.74
CA GLN A 71 -0.43 4.69 16.82
C GLN A 71 -0.27 5.37 18.18
N ARG A 72 0.49 6.48 18.26
CA ARG A 72 0.60 7.28 19.49
C ARG A 72 -0.75 7.90 19.89
N ALA A 73 -1.55 8.37 18.95
CA ALA A 73 -2.90 8.86 19.23
C ALA A 73 -3.79 7.75 19.82
N ARG A 74 -3.78 6.56 19.21
CA ARG A 74 -4.52 5.38 19.70
C ARG A 74 -4.08 4.97 21.11
N SER A 75 -2.78 4.86 21.36
CA SER A 75 -2.25 4.51 22.69
C SER A 75 -2.70 5.51 23.76
N ARG A 76 -2.67 6.82 23.45
CA ARG A 76 -3.16 7.86 24.39
C ARG A 76 -4.65 7.69 24.69
N ALA A 77 -5.47 7.41 23.68
CA ALA A 77 -6.90 7.16 23.87
C ALA A 77 -7.17 5.93 24.75
N VAL A 78 -6.46 4.82 24.49
CA VAL A 78 -6.57 3.60 25.31
C VAL A 78 -6.15 3.87 26.76
N THR A 79 -5.03 4.58 26.98
CA THR A 79 -4.58 4.95 28.32
C THR A 79 -5.61 5.81 29.05
N GLU A 80 -6.19 6.81 28.39
CA GLU A 80 -7.21 7.64 29.03
C GLU A 80 -8.48 6.85 29.33
N LEU A 81 -8.97 6.02 28.40
CA LEU A 81 -10.11 5.12 28.64
C LEU A 81 -9.90 4.28 29.91
N HIS A 82 -8.75 3.61 30.01
CA HIS A 82 -8.41 2.77 31.15
C HIS A 82 -8.25 3.56 32.46
N ARG A 83 -7.76 4.81 32.38
CA ARG A 83 -7.64 5.72 33.53
C ARG A 83 -9.01 6.16 34.03
N ARG A 84 -9.99 6.33 33.14
CA ARG A 84 -11.38 6.67 33.47
C ARG A 84 -12.24 5.46 33.86
N GLY A 85 -11.65 4.27 33.94
CA GLY A 85 -12.34 3.04 34.34
C GLY A 85 -13.08 2.32 33.20
N VAL A 86 -12.98 2.81 31.95
CA VAL A 86 -13.53 2.11 30.78
C VAL A 86 -12.56 0.98 30.41
N ARG A 87 -12.82 -0.22 30.93
CA ARG A 87 -11.99 -1.43 30.75
C ARG A 87 -12.83 -2.63 30.32
N PRO A 88 -12.22 -3.67 29.71
CA PRO A 88 -12.94 -4.85 29.27
C PRO A 88 -13.67 -5.56 30.43
N PRO A 89 -14.92 -6.06 30.21
CA PRO A 89 -15.74 -5.89 29.00
C PRO A 89 -16.32 -4.48 28.89
N CYS A 90 -16.13 -3.82 27.73
CA CYS A 90 -16.53 -2.43 27.48
C CYS A 90 -17.05 -2.24 26.05
N LEU A 91 -17.76 -1.13 25.82
CA LEU A 91 -18.22 -0.70 24.49
C LEU A 91 -17.67 0.70 24.16
N LEU A 92 -17.15 0.88 22.95
CA LEU A 92 -16.70 2.17 22.43
C LEU A 92 -17.50 2.58 21.19
N THR A 93 -17.85 3.85 21.10
CA THR A 93 -18.63 4.43 20.00
C THR A 93 -17.98 5.69 19.47
N GLY A 94 -18.42 6.16 18.29
CA GLY A 94 -17.98 7.44 17.72
C GLY A 94 -16.81 7.34 16.74
N HIS A 95 -16.03 8.42 16.63
CA HIS A 95 -14.95 8.56 15.66
C HIS A 95 -13.78 7.64 15.99
N GLU A 96 -13.22 6.95 14.98
CA GLU A 96 -12.15 5.96 15.15
C GLU A 96 -12.42 4.88 16.21
N ALA A 97 -13.71 4.63 16.52
CA ALA A 97 -14.09 3.72 17.59
C ALA A 97 -13.62 2.29 17.33
N ILE A 98 -13.70 1.80 16.08
CA ILE A 98 -13.31 0.42 15.74
C ILE A 98 -11.86 0.14 16.13
N PRO A 99 -10.85 0.87 15.62
CA PRO A 99 -9.48 0.49 15.90
C PRO A 99 -9.02 0.85 17.32
N VAL A 100 -9.60 1.87 17.97
CA VAL A 100 -9.32 2.17 19.38
C VAL A 100 -9.94 1.10 20.29
N ALA A 101 -11.19 0.68 20.02
CA ALA A 101 -11.87 -0.38 20.76
C ALA A 101 -11.10 -1.69 20.68
N PHE A 102 -10.67 -2.06 19.46
CA PHE A 102 -9.87 -3.26 19.24
C PHE A 102 -8.58 -3.24 20.08
N ALA A 103 -7.85 -2.13 20.08
CA ALA A 103 -6.63 -1.98 20.88
C ALA A 103 -6.88 -1.95 22.39
N ALA A 104 -8.07 -1.51 22.83
CA ALA A 104 -8.48 -1.52 24.24
C ALA A 104 -9.07 -2.87 24.69
N GLY A 105 -9.36 -3.80 23.77
CA GLY A 105 -10.12 -5.02 24.07
C GLY A 105 -11.62 -4.78 24.32
N CYS A 106 -12.16 -3.67 23.82
CA CYS A 106 -13.59 -3.34 23.88
C CYS A 106 -14.33 -3.76 22.61
N ALA A 107 -15.65 -3.95 22.71
CA ALA A 107 -16.52 -3.99 21.55
C ALA A 107 -16.68 -2.59 20.94
N SER A 108 -16.99 -2.51 19.65
CA SER A 108 -17.29 -1.24 18.95
C SER A 108 -18.75 -1.18 18.51
N ALA A 109 -19.32 0.01 18.54
CA ALA A 109 -20.68 0.26 18.12
C ALA A 109 -20.82 1.59 17.37
N ALA A 110 -21.68 1.60 16.36
CA ALA A 110 -22.05 2.81 15.64
C ALA A 110 -23.56 2.85 15.39
N THR A 111 -24.12 4.06 15.44
CA THR A 111 -25.55 4.33 15.16
C THR A 111 -25.80 4.78 13.72
N ALA A 112 -24.74 5.10 12.97
CA ALA A 112 -24.79 5.59 11.61
C ALA A 112 -23.51 5.23 10.84
N GLY A 113 -23.53 5.43 9.51
CA GLY A 113 -22.42 5.12 8.61
C GLY A 113 -22.34 3.64 8.21
N PRO A 114 -21.32 3.24 7.43
CA PRO A 114 -21.20 1.89 6.86
C PRO A 114 -21.14 0.76 7.90
N ASN A 115 -20.73 1.08 9.14
CA ASN A 115 -20.59 0.11 10.23
C ASN A 115 -21.67 0.27 11.30
N ALA A 116 -22.82 0.88 10.97
CA ALA A 116 -23.94 0.99 11.89
C ALA A 116 -24.44 -0.39 12.29
N ASN A 117 -24.35 -0.72 13.58
CA ASN A 117 -24.67 -2.04 14.12
C ASN A 117 -25.52 -1.97 15.39
N THR A 118 -25.92 -0.77 15.81
CA THR A 118 -26.75 -0.57 17.00
C THR A 118 -27.54 0.74 16.92
N THR A 119 -28.35 1.01 17.93
CA THR A 119 -29.13 2.24 18.08
C THR A 119 -28.70 3.03 19.32
N ALA A 120 -29.09 4.30 19.39
CA ALA A 120 -28.85 5.14 20.57
C ALA A 120 -29.47 4.52 21.85
N SER A 121 -30.66 3.92 21.74
CA SER A 121 -31.30 3.22 22.86
C SER A 121 -30.59 1.91 23.21
N GLY A 122 -30.01 1.21 22.23
CA GLY A 122 -29.12 0.07 22.46
C GLY A 122 -27.91 0.46 23.29
N ILE A 123 -27.21 1.54 22.91
CA ILE A 123 -26.03 2.05 23.61
C ILE A 123 -26.37 2.44 25.06
N THR A 124 -27.43 3.22 25.28
CA THR A 124 -27.82 3.62 26.65
C THR A 124 -28.22 2.42 27.52
N ARG A 125 -28.81 1.37 26.94
CA ARG A 125 -29.13 0.13 27.66
C ARG A 125 -27.87 -0.65 28.02
N THR A 126 -26.86 -0.66 27.15
CA THR A 126 -25.55 -1.27 27.42
C THR A 126 -24.78 -0.50 28.50
N ALA A 127 -24.84 0.83 28.46
CA ALA A 127 -24.23 1.73 29.45
C ALA A 127 -24.72 1.54 30.88
N ARG A 128 -25.89 0.90 31.08
CA ARG A 128 -26.38 0.53 32.42
C ARG A 128 -25.73 -0.74 32.98
N ARG A 129 -25.08 -1.54 32.14
CA ARG A 129 -24.58 -2.88 32.50
C ARG A 129 -23.06 -3.00 32.44
N MET A 130 -22.41 -2.24 31.57
CA MET A 130 -20.95 -2.24 31.41
C MET A 130 -20.44 -0.84 31.06
N PRO A 131 -19.13 -0.57 31.21
CA PRO A 131 -18.54 0.69 30.80
C PRO A 131 -18.74 1.01 29.32
N VAL A 132 -19.14 2.24 29.03
CA VAL A 132 -19.34 2.72 27.66
C VAL A 132 -18.65 4.06 27.47
N ALA A 133 -18.03 4.22 26.30
CA ALA A 133 -17.38 5.45 25.89
C ALA A 133 -17.79 5.88 24.47
N ALA A 134 -17.72 7.18 24.21
CA ALA A 134 -17.89 7.79 22.91
C ALA A 134 -16.71 8.74 22.65
N LEU A 135 -15.94 8.48 21.59
CA LEU A 135 -14.90 9.38 21.10
C LEU A 135 -15.48 10.31 20.04
N VAL A 136 -15.30 11.60 20.22
CA VAL A 136 -15.88 12.64 19.38
C VAL A 136 -14.78 13.65 19.03
N PRO A 137 -14.63 14.09 17.77
CA PRO A 137 -13.66 15.13 17.43
C PRO A 137 -13.91 16.40 18.26
N ALA A 138 -12.85 17.06 18.73
CA ALA A 138 -13.01 18.30 19.48
C ALA A 138 -13.77 19.35 18.66
N GLY A 139 -14.63 20.11 19.35
CA GLY A 139 -15.51 21.11 18.72
C GLY A 139 -16.79 20.54 18.10
N SER A 140 -16.96 19.22 18.05
CA SER A 140 -18.23 18.60 17.66
C SER A 140 -19.15 18.40 18.87
N ALA A 141 -20.46 18.51 18.64
CA ALA A 141 -21.44 18.24 19.69
C ALA A 141 -21.44 16.75 20.09
N PRO A 142 -21.58 16.42 21.38
CA PRO A 142 -21.72 15.03 21.81
C PRO A 142 -22.98 14.38 21.20
N PRO A 143 -22.94 13.07 20.93
CA PRO A 143 -24.12 12.31 20.57
C PRO A 143 -25.23 12.49 21.60
N ALA A 144 -26.49 12.54 21.15
CA ALA A 144 -27.62 12.83 22.01
C ALA A 144 -27.70 11.90 23.24
N TYR A 145 -27.33 10.63 23.09
CA TYR A 145 -27.31 9.62 24.16
C TYR A 145 -26.19 9.78 25.19
N ALA A 146 -25.16 10.59 24.89
CA ALA A 146 -23.97 10.79 25.72
C ALA A 146 -23.89 12.20 26.33
N ARG A 147 -24.88 13.07 26.09
CA ARG A 147 -24.89 14.47 26.58
C ARG A 147 -24.74 14.62 28.09
N GLY A 148 -25.23 13.64 28.86
CA GLY A 148 -25.14 13.64 30.32
C GLY A 148 -23.98 12.82 30.89
N TRP A 149 -23.07 12.33 30.06
CA TRP A 149 -21.93 11.52 30.50
C TRP A 149 -20.76 12.40 30.92
N ALA A 150 -19.90 11.88 31.80
CA ALA A 150 -18.65 12.54 32.15
C ALA A 150 -17.77 12.70 30.90
N SER A 151 -16.97 13.77 30.83
CA SER A 151 -16.11 14.03 29.68
C SER A 151 -14.65 14.27 30.06
N ALA A 152 -13.75 13.92 29.16
CA ALA A 152 -12.31 14.14 29.29
C ALA A 152 -11.69 14.43 27.91
N ALA A 153 -10.67 15.29 27.86
CA ALA A 153 -9.93 15.56 26.64
C ALA A 153 -8.90 14.45 26.37
N VAL A 154 -8.78 14.05 25.09
CA VAL A 154 -7.85 13.03 24.61
C VAL A 154 -7.21 13.49 23.31
N GLY A 155 -6.07 14.19 23.42
CA GLY A 155 -5.41 14.75 22.23
C GLY A 155 -6.31 15.77 21.54
N SER A 156 -6.70 15.50 20.29
CA SER A 156 -7.63 16.33 19.51
C SER A 156 -9.10 15.90 19.65
N ASP A 157 -9.40 14.91 20.49
CA ASP A 157 -10.73 14.35 20.67
C ASP A 157 -11.26 14.62 22.08
N LEU A 158 -12.57 14.51 22.23
CA LEU A 158 -13.29 14.48 23.49
C LEU A 158 -13.84 13.08 23.72
N LEU A 159 -13.54 12.54 24.88
CA LEU A 159 -14.05 11.28 25.38
C LEU A 159 -15.25 11.56 26.29
N TYR A 160 -16.42 11.05 25.93
CA TYR A 160 -17.59 10.98 26.82
C TYR A 160 -17.74 9.57 27.34
N TYR A 161 -17.88 9.37 28.65
CA TYR A 161 -17.86 8.03 29.23
C TYR A 161 -18.80 7.89 30.43
N VAL A 162 -19.20 6.64 30.66
CA VAL A 162 -19.96 6.23 31.83
C VAL A 162 -19.48 4.86 32.30
N VAL A 163 -19.23 4.74 33.59
CA VAL A 163 -18.84 3.49 34.25
C VAL A 163 -19.95 3.11 35.23
N PRO A 164 -20.62 1.96 35.06
CA PRO A 164 -21.61 1.50 36.02
C PRO A 164 -20.96 1.26 37.39
N GLY A 165 -21.64 1.66 38.47
CA GLY A 165 -21.18 1.42 39.84
C GLY A 165 -20.24 2.49 40.41
N THR A 166 -19.75 3.43 39.60
CA THR A 166 -19.17 4.69 40.11
C THR A 166 -20.34 5.66 40.34
N GLY A 167 -20.93 5.60 41.53
CA GLY A 167 -22.04 6.46 41.91
C GLY A 167 -21.65 7.94 41.92
N SER A 168 -22.50 8.73 41.24
CA SER A 168 -22.72 10.19 41.26
C SER A 168 -21.54 11.12 40.96
#